data_AF-A0A0Q0XXP5-F1
#
_entry.id   AF-A0A0Q0XXP5-F1
#
_cell.length_a   1.000
_cell.length_b   1.000
_cell.length_c   1.000
_cell.angle_alpha   90.00
_cell.angle_beta   90.00
_cell.angle_gamma   90.00
#
_symmetry.space_group_name_H-M   'P 1'
#
loop_
_entity.id
_entity.type
_entity.pdbx_description
1 polymer ?
#
loop_
_entity_poly.entity_id
_entity_poly.type
_entity_poly.pdbx_seq_one_letter_code
_entity_poly.pdbx_strand_id
1 'polypeptide(L)'
;MSTSEGLPTDPEGDDQSLGRYERLAQLLENRPDWRLELEFDDGAAWCFGQYGAARLVITVTPGGYRMYRADKDDSWIIPRLESVAAWLDEHEHEHAGLTPLQVELKAYLKEQGVEGYDD
;
A
#
# COMPACT_ATOMS: atom_id res chain seq x y z
N MET A 1 -10.19 1.05 53.44
CA MET A 1 -10.87 0.73 52.18
C MET A 1 -10.02 1.31 51.08
N SER A 2 -9.22 0.48 50.41
CA SER A 2 -8.38 0.91 49.29
C SER A 2 -8.93 0.25 48.03
N THR A 3 -9.43 1.08 47.13
CA THR A 3 -9.89 0.70 45.79
C THR A 3 -8.69 0.27 44.96
N SER A 4 -8.68 -0.99 44.56
CA SER A 4 -7.78 -1.52 43.54
C SER A 4 -8.11 -0.87 42.20
N GLU A 5 -7.20 -0.04 41.69
CA GLU A 5 -7.24 0.41 40.30
C GLU A 5 -6.93 -0.79 39.40
N GLY A 6 -7.88 -1.11 38.53
CA GLY A 6 -7.68 -2.13 37.49
C GLY A 6 -6.62 -1.66 36.51
N LEU A 7 -5.61 -2.50 36.30
CA LEU A 7 -4.73 -2.37 35.13
C LEU A 7 -5.58 -2.42 33.86
N PRO A 8 -5.32 -1.57 32.85
CA PRO A 8 -5.83 -1.82 31.51
C PRO A 8 -5.13 -3.06 30.95
N THR A 9 -5.82 -4.19 30.97
CA THR A 9 -5.53 -5.34 30.12
C THR A 9 -6.05 -5.04 28.72
N ASP A 10 -5.16 -4.74 27.78
CA ASP A 10 -5.34 -5.17 26.39
C ASP A 10 -4.01 -5.13 25.63
N PRO A 11 -3.27 -6.25 25.55
CA PRO A 11 -2.27 -6.49 24.52
C PRO A 11 -2.82 -7.36 23.38
N GLU A 12 -4.14 -7.43 23.16
CA GLU A 12 -4.74 -8.31 22.13
C GLU A 12 -4.69 -7.74 20.69
N GLY A 13 -4.18 -6.52 20.50
CA GLY A 13 -4.16 -5.83 19.19
C GLY A 13 -2.95 -6.13 18.30
N ASP A 14 -1.81 -6.52 18.87
CA ASP A 14 -0.53 -6.52 18.14
C ASP A 14 -0.28 -7.83 17.38
N ASP A 15 -0.65 -8.98 17.96
CA ASP A 15 -0.37 -10.30 17.40
C ASP A 15 -1.22 -10.60 16.13
N GLN A 16 -2.49 -10.18 16.15
CA GLN A 16 -3.37 -10.33 14.98
C GLN A 16 -3.01 -9.38 13.82
N SER A 17 -2.41 -8.24 14.13
CA SER A 17 -1.98 -7.26 13.13
C SER A 17 -0.70 -7.73 12.46
N LEU A 18 0.25 -8.29 13.23
CA LEU A 18 1.46 -8.91 12.71
C LEU A 18 1.13 -10.08 11.77
N GLY A 19 0.26 -11.01 12.19
CA GLY A 19 -0.13 -12.13 11.34
C GLY A 19 -0.95 -11.73 10.10
N ARG A 20 -1.59 -10.55 10.09
CA ARG A 20 -2.22 -9.98 8.88
C ARG A 20 -1.19 -9.36 7.94
N TYR A 21 -0.18 -8.71 8.50
CA TYR A 21 0.91 -8.10 7.76
C TYR A 21 1.76 -9.16 7.06
N GLU A 22 2.15 -10.24 7.74
CA GLU A 22 2.93 -11.33 7.13
C GLU A 22 2.22 -11.97 5.93
N ARG A 23 0.90 -12.18 6.05
CA ARG A 23 0.11 -12.74 4.95
C ARG A 23 -0.07 -11.76 3.80
N LEU A 24 -0.20 -10.47 4.09
CA LEU A 24 -0.19 -9.43 3.05
C LEU A 24 1.17 -9.38 2.34
N ALA A 25 2.27 -9.47 3.08
CA ALA A 25 3.61 -9.51 2.51
C ALA A 25 3.78 -10.69 1.56
N GLN A 26 3.36 -11.89 1.96
CA GLN A 26 3.37 -13.08 1.08
C GLN A 26 2.55 -12.91 -0.20
N LEU A 27 1.44 -12.16 -0.14
CA LEU A 27 0.60 -11.88 -1.31
C LEU A 27 1.28 -10.92 -2.30
N LEU A 28 2.05 -9.94 -1.79
CA LEU A 28 2.53 -8.79 -2.58
C LEU A 28 4.02 -8.83 -2.93
N GLU A 29 4.87 -9.49 -2.13
CA GLU A 29 6.33 -9.44 -2.26
C GLU A 29 6.84 -9.92 -3.63
N ASN A 30 6.11 -10.82 -4.28
CA ASN A 30 6.46 -11.40 -5.57
C ASN A 30 5.65 -10.80 -6.73
N ARG A 31 4.78 -9.81 -6.46
CA ARG A 31 4.02 -9.11 -7.50
C ARG A 31 4.87 -7.96 -8.06
N PRO A 32 4.87 -7.76 -9.39
CA PRO A 32 5.59 -6.65 -10.00
C PRO A 32 5.03 -5.30 -9.53
N ASP A 33 5.88 -4.27 -9.51
CA ASP A 33 5.55 -2.89 -9.15
C ASP A 33 5.04 -2.65 -7.71
N TRP A 34 4.94 -3.69 -6.90
CA TRP A 34 4.72 -3.60 -5.46
C TRP A 34 6.04 -3.45 -4.71
N ARG A 35 6.06 -2.54 -3.73
CA ARG A 35 7.17 -2.34 -2.82
C ARG A 35 6.68 -2.08 -1.41
N LEU A 36 7.49 -2.49 -0.44
CA LEU A 36 7.26 -2.18 0.96
C LEU A 36 7.92 -0.85 1.32
N GLU A 37 7.17 0.07 1.89
CA GLU A 37 7.66 1.33 2.46
C GLU A 37 7.46 1.29 3.98
N LEU A 38 8.57 1.32 4.74
CA LEU A 38 8.55 1.23 6.20
C LEU A 38 8.32 2.58 6.90
N GLU A 39 8.56 3.67 6.19
CA GLU A 39 8.46 5.05 6.67
C GLU A 39 7.30 5.77 5.96
N PHE A 40 6.11 5.17 5.98
CA PHE A 40 4.89 5.82 5.49
C PHE A 40 4.19 6.54 6.65
N ASP A 41 3.41 7.59 6.39
CA ASP A 41 2.86 8.52 7.39
C ASP A 41 2.28 7.86 8.66
N ASP A 42 1.62 6.71 8.51
CA ASP A 42 0.96 5.95 9.58
C ASP A 42 1.62 4.58 9.88
N GLY A 43 2.86 4.35 9.42
CA GLY A 43 3.61 3.11 9.62
C GLY A 43 4.00 2.41 8.32
N ALA A 44 4.12 1.08 8.32
CA ALA A 44 4.50 0.33 7.14
C ALA A 44 3.33 0.22 6.13
N ALA A 45 3.62 0.47 4.85
CA ALA A 45 2.64 0.40 3.76
C ALA A 45 3.21 -0.35 2.56
N TRP A 46 2.32 -1.06 1.86
CA TRP A 46 2.63 -1.62 0.54
C TRP A 46 2.18 -0.63 -0.52
N CYS A 47 3.11 -0.19 -1.36
CA CYS A 47 2.88 0.80 -2.40
C CYS A 47 3.03 0.13 -3.77
N PHE A 48 2.04 0.32 -4.62
CA PHE A 48 2.06 -0.10 -6.02
C PHE A 48 2.32 1.10 -6.92
N GLY A 49 3.31 0.98 -7.81
CA GLY A 49 3.62 1.98 -8.83
C GLY A 49 5.11 2.05 -9.15
N GLN A 50 5.43 2.78 -10.23
CA GLN A 50 6.77 2.82 -10.80
C GLN A 50 7.52 4.12 -10.45
N TYR A 51 8.85 4.04 -10.43
CA TYR A 51 9.76 5.18 -10.25
C TYR A 51 9.38 6.11 -9.08
N GLY A 52 9.07 5.51 -7.92
CA GLY A 52 8.75 6.23 -6.69
C GLY A 52 7.30 6.75 -6.60
N ALA A 53 6.48 6.59 -7.64
CA ALA A 53 5.04 6.88 -7.53
C ALA A 53 4.31 5.77 -6.78
N ALA A 54 3.33 6.15 -5.94
CA ALA A 54 2.39 5.23 -5.31
C ALA A 54 0.98 5.53 -5.86
N ARG A 55 0.42 4.61 -6.64
CA ARG A 55 -0.91 4.73 -7.26
C ARG A 55 -1.98 3.97 -6.48
N LEU A 56 -1.56 2.88 -5.84
CA LEU A 56 -2.38 2.12 -4.91
C LEU A 56 -1.54 1.85 -3.66
N VAL A 57 -2.12 2.04 -2.49
CA VAL A 57 -1.47 1.81 -1.20
C VAL A 57 -2.32 0.86 -0.37
N ILE A 58 -1.69 -0.12 0.26
CA ILE A 58 -2.35 -1.05 1.18
C ILE A 58 -1.67 -0.97 2.55
N THR A 59 -2.45 -0.64 3.58
CA THR A 59 -2.02 -0.68 4.98
C THR A 59 -2.85 -1.67 5.78
N VAL A 60 -2.22 -2.28 6.78
CA VAL A 60 -2.93 -3.15 7.73
C VAL A 60 -3.55 -2.28 8.81
N THR A 61 -4.83 -2.50 9.09
CA THR A 61 -5.60 -1.79 10.12
C THR A 61 -6.31 -2.80 11.01
N PRO A 62 -6.80 -2.40 12.20
CA PRO A 62 -7.59 -3.29 13.06
C PRO A 62 -8.81 -3.91 12.36
N GLY A 63 -9.42 -3.20 11.40
CA GLY A 63 -10.60 -3.65 10.65
C GLY A 63 -10.32 -4.48 9.39
N GLY A 64 -9.05 -4.66 9.01
CA GLY A 64 -8.65 -5.39 7.80
C GLY A 64 -7.58 -4.63 7.02
N TYR A 65 -7.67 -4.67 5.69
CA TYR A 65 -6.72 -4.06 4.77
C TYR A 65 -7.31 -2.77 4.21
N ARG A 66 -6.73 -1.61 4.55
CA ARG A 66 -7.13 -0.34 3.97
C ARG A 66 -6.48 -0.22 2.59
N MET A 67 -7.29 -0.11 1.57
CA MET A 67 -6.88 0.22 0.21
C MET A 67 -7.01 1.74 0.03
N TYR A 68 -5.99 2.39 -0.50
CA TYR A 68 -6.04 3.80 -0.90
C TYR A 68 -5.64 3.95 -2.37
N ARG A 69 -6.47 4.65 -3.15
CA ARG A 69 -6.27 4.97 -4.55
C ARG A 69 -5.85 6.43 -4.70
N ALA A 70 -4.58 6.65 -5.04
CA ALA A 70 -4.05 8.01 -5.18
C ALA A 70 -4.65 8.76 -6.38
N ASP A 71 -5.10 8.05 -7.42
CA ASP A 71 -5.70 8.64 -8.63
C ASP A 71 -7.10 9.22 -8.38
N LYS A 72 -7.82 8.68 -7.40
CA LYS A 72 -9.19 9.09 -7.06
C LYS A 72 -9.30 9.78 -5.71
N ASP A 73 -8.21 9.82 -4.96
CA ASP A 73 -8.17 10.25 -3.56
C ASP A 73 -9.27 9.56 -2.72
N ASP A 74 -9.34 8.23 -2.82
CA ASP A 74 -10.38 7.43 -2.18
C ASP A 74 -9.78 6.24 -1.42
N SER A 75 -10.43 5.84 -0.32
CA SER A 75 -10.01 4.69 0.48
C SER A 75 -11.18 3.88 1.02
N TRP A 76 -10.97 2.57 1.13
CA TRP A 76 -11.93 1.65 1.72
C TRP A 76 -11.22 0.50 2.44
N ILE A 77 -11.96 -0.23 3.29
CA ILE A 77 -11.43 -1.37 4.03
C ILE A 77 -11.96 -2.67 3.41
N ILE A 78 -11.04 -3.58 3.09
CA ILE A 78 -11.34 -4.96 2.73
C ILE A 78 -11.04 -5.84 3.96
N PRO A 79 -12.05 -6.48 4.59
CA PRO A 79 -11.82 -7.20 5.85
C PRO A 79 -11.00 -8.49 5.73
N ARG A 80 -10.92 -9.09 4.53
CA ARG A 80 -10.33 -10.42 4.31
C ARG A 80 -9.28 -10.38 3.21
N LEU A 81 -8.19 -11.12 3.41
CA LEU A 81 -7.06 -11.13 2.48
C LEU A 81 -7.45 -11.75 1.12
N GLU A 82 -8.32 -12.77 1.13
CA GLU A 82 -8.79 -13.42 -0.09
C GLU A 82 -9.56 -12.43 -0.98
N SER A 83 -10.28 -11.50 -0.36
CA SER A 83 -10.98 -10.42 -1.06
C SER A 83 -10.01 -9.35 -1.58
N VAL A 84 -8.89 -9.11 -0.89
CA VAL A 84 -7.80 -8.25 -1.42
C VAL A 84 -7.20 -8.89 -2.66
N ALA A 85 -6.83 -10.17 -2.58
CA ALA A 85 -6.26 -10.90 -3.71
C ALA A 85 -7.19 -10.89 -4.92
N ALA A 86 -8.48 -11.24 -4.73
CA ALA A 86 -9.46 -11.23 -5.81
C ALA A 86 -9.65 -9.83 -6.42
N TRP A 87 -9.70 -8.78 -5.59
CA TRP A 87 -9.83 -7.41 -6.08
C TRP A 87 -8.61 -7.00 -6.90
N LEU A 88 -7.40 -7.33 -6.45
CA LEU A 88 -6.15 -7.04 -7.17
C LEU A 88 -6.11 -7.77 -8.51
N ASP A 89 -6.48 -9.04 -8.55
CA ASP A 89 -6.49 -9.81 -9.81
C ASP A 89 -7.42 -9.19 -10.87
N GLU A 90 -8.49 -8.53 -10.43
CA GLU A 90 -9.44 -7.83 -11.31
C GLU A 90 -9.01 -6.39 -11.66
N HIS A 91 -8.40 -5.64 -10.73
CA HIS A 91 -8.25 -4.17 -10.86
C HIS A 91 -6.81 -3.66 -10.83
N GLU A 92 -5.81 -4.46 -10.43
CA GLU A 92 -4.41 -4.02 -10.30
C GLU A 92 -3.88 -3.40 -11.59
N HIS A 93 -4.25 -3.98 -12.74
CA HIS A 93 -3.84 -3.51 -14.06
C HIS A 93 -4.31 -2.08 -14.40
N GLU A 94 -5.42 -1.60 -13.81
CA GLU A 94 -5.90 -0.22 -13.99
C GLU A 94 -4.92 0.82 -13.42
N HIS A 95 -4.08 0.38 -12.49
CA HIS A 95 -3.13 1.21 -11.77
C HIS A 95 -1.73 1.14 -12.37
N ALA A 96 -1.49 0.24 -13.32
CA ALA A 96 -0.15 -0.05 -13.84
C ALA A 96 0.43 1.12 -14.66
N GLY A 97 1.77 1.16 -14.72
CA GLY A 97 2.52 2.12 -15.52
C GLY A 97 2.61 3.53 -14.93
N LEU A 98 3.17 4.42 -15.74
CA LEU A 98 3.50 5.80 -15.36
C LEU A 98 2.25 6.63 -15.03
N THR A 99 2.39 7.51 -14.04
CA THR A 99 1.40 8.57 -13.77
C THR A 99 1.40 9.62 -14.89
N PRO A 100 0.32 10.41 -15.04
CA PRO A 100 0.29 11.50 -16.02
C PRO A 100 1.49 12.45 -15.91
N LEU A 101 1.87 12.84 -14.68
CA LEU A 101 3.03 13.69 -14.43
C LEU A 101 4.35 13.03 -14.85
N GLN A 102 4.52 11.72 -14.62
CA GLN A 102 5.70 10.99 -15.08
C GLN A 102 5.78 10.90 -16.61
N VAL A 103 4.64 10.73 -17.29
CA VAL A 103 4.57 10.75 -18.76
C VAL A 103 4.95 12.12 -19.30
N GLU A 104 4.40 13.20 -18.72
CA GLU A 104 4.71 14.58 -19.08
C GLU A 104 6.19 14.91 -18.85
N LEU A 105 6.74 14.51 -17.68
CA LEU A 105 8.15 14.71 -17.37
C LEU A 105 9.06 13.94 -18.32
N LYS A 106 8.74 12.67 -18.63
CA LYS A 106 9.50 11.87 -19.61
C LYS A 106 9.50 12.54 -20.99
N ALA A 107 8.36 13.05 -21.44
CA ALA A 107 8.27 13.77 -22.70
C ALA A 107 9.11 15.06 -22.70
N TYR A 108 9.01 15.86 -21.65
CA TYR A 108 9.79 17.09 -21.50
C TYR A 108 11.30 16.82 -21.50
N LEU A 109 11.78 15.84 -20.73
CA LEU A 109 13.20 15.50 -20.66
C LEU A 109 13.75 15.01 -22.00
N LYS A 110 12.94 14.27 -22.76
CA LYS A 110 13.28 13.83 -24.12
C LYS A 110 13.45 15.01 -25.07
N GLU A 111 12.59 16.02 -24.99
CA GLU A 111 12.73 17.26 -25.78
C GLU A 111 13.99 18.04 -25.40
N GLN A 112 14.42 17.98 -24.14
CA GLN A 112 15.66 18.59 -23.66
C GLN A 112 16.94 17.80 -23.99
N GLY A 113 16.82 16.66 -24.68
CA GLY A 113 17.97 15.83 -25.06
C GLY A 113 18.65 15.11 -23.90
N VAL A 114 17.93 14.88 -22.80
CA VAL A 114 18.44 14.09 -21.67
C VAL A 114 18.32 12.59 -22.01
N GLU A 115 19.43 11.96 -22.37
CA GLU A 115 19.49 10.50 -22.63
C GLU A 115 19.45 9.70 -21.31
N GLY A 116 18.69 8.61 -21.29
CA GLY A 116 18.61 7.67 -20.14
C GLY A 116 17.23 7.44 -19.52
N TYR A 117 16.14 7.93 -20.12
CA TYR A 117 14.75 7.70 -19.68
C TYR A 117 13.94 6.76 -20.60
N ASP A 118 14.63 5.97 -21.41
CA ASP A 118 14.02 4.96 -22.28
C ASP A 118 14.22 3.57 -21.64
N ASP A 119 13.12 3.08 -21.05
CA ASP A 119 12.82 1.75 -20.47
C ASP A 119 13.67 1.24 -19.29
#